data_AF-A0ABD0P944-F1
#
_entry.id   AF-A0ABD0P944-F1
#
_cell.length_a   1.000
_cell.length_b   1.000
_cell.length_c   1.000
_cell.angle_alpha   90.00
_cell.angle_beta   90.00
_cell.angle_gamma   90.00
#
_symmetry.space_group_name_H-M   'P 1'
#
loop_
_entity.id
_entity.type
_entity.pdbx_description
1 polymer ?
#
loop_
_entity_poly.entity_id
_entity_poly.type
_entity_poly.pdbx_seq_one_letter_code
_entity_poly.pdbx_strand_id
1 'polypeptide(L)'
;MRVLILMLCCFVAGGTDRVITTCTAEACLTLHLEEKHFEKASEGCINNGGNLVTMRNENELQSIKSVLSAAAGENDIRNSKVWIGLELLKSNCTDFTKELRGFRWTSEPTDSKYSYWNKKPLSTCTEK
;
A
#
# COMPACT_ATOMS: atom_id res chain seq x y z
N MET A 1 41.70 6.85 -35.49
CA MET A 1 41.28 7.53 -34.25
C MET A 1 39.87 7.06 -33.94
N ARG A 2 39.73 6.08 -33.03
CA ARG A 2 38.43 5.51 -32.64
C ARG A 2 37.77 6.47 -31.65
N VAL A 3 36.71 7.16 -32.07
CA VAL A 3 35.89 7.97 -31.16
C VAL A 3 34.90 7.02 -30.50
N LEU A 4 35.17 6.64 -29.25
CA LEU A 4 34.22 5.94 -28.39
C LEU A 4 33.07 6.90 -28.08
N ILE A 5 31.94 6.69 -28.74
CA ILE A 5 30.67 7.33 -28.40
C ILE A 5 30.15 6.63 -27.14
N LEU A 6 30.57 7.11 -25.97
CA LEU A 6 29.85 6.94 -24.71
C LEU A 6 28.62 7.87 -24.77
N MET A 7 27.61 7.49 -25.56
CA MET A 7 26.29 8.10 -25.45
C MET A 7 25.73 7.66 -24.11
N LEU A 8 25.77 8.58 -23.16
CA LEU A 8 25.07 8.54 -21.89
C LEU A 8 23.68 7.94 -22.11
N CYS A 9 23.41 6.79 -21.51
CA CYS A 9 22.06 6.42 -21.11
C CYS A 9 21.63 7.39 -20.01
N CYS A 10 21.35 8.64 -20.39
CA CYS A 10 20.45 9.51 -19.65
C CYS A 10 19.04 8.94 -19.82
N PHE A 11 18.81 7.73 -19.28
CA PHE A 11 17.53 7.49 -18.63
C PHE A 11 17.55 8.38 -17.39
N VAL A 12 17.32 9.67 -17.61
CA VAL A 12 16.68 10.48 -16.57
C VAL A 12 15.30 9.88 -16.51
N ALA A 13 15.14 8.81 -15.72
CA ALA A 13 13.86 8.40 -15.20
C ALA A 13 13.45 9.51 -14.24
N GLY A 14 13.05 10.64 -14.81
CA GLY A 14 12.36 11.71 -14.10
C GLY A 14 10.95 11.22 -13.81
N GLY A 15 10.84 10.19 -12.98
CA GLY A 15 9.62 9.95 -12.24
C GLY A 15 9.51 11.09 -11.24
N THR A 16 8.53 11.96 -11.40
CA THR A 16 8.12 12.83 -10.30
C THR A 16 7.48 11.90 -9.26
N ASP A 17 8.30 11.23 -8.44
CA ASP A 17 7.79 10.44 -7.31
C ASP A 17 7.16 11.46 -6.35
N ARG A 18 5.85 11.64 -6.48
CA ARG A 18 5.08 12.54 -5.64
C ARG A 18 4.82 11.80 -4.35
N VAL A 19 5.58 12.19 -3.33
CA VAL A 19 5.51 11.63 -1.99
C VAL A 19 4.96 12.68 -1.04
N ILE A 20 3.81 12.38 -0.44
CA ILE A 20 3.20 13.21 0.60
C ILE A 20 3.49 12.57 1.93
N THR A 21 4.06 13.33 2.87
CA THR A 21 4.40 12.82 4.20
C THR A 21 3.58 13.53 5.26
N THR A 22 3.05 12.78 6.22
CA THR A 22 2.37 13.32 7.39
C THR A 22 2.80 12.53 8.61
N CYS A 23 3.19 13.23 9.68
CA CYS A 23 3.61 12.62 10.92
C CYS A 23 2.68 13.05 12.06
N THR A 24 2.30 12.08 12.89
CA THR A 24 1.70 12.30 14.20
C THR A 24 2.75 12.04 15.29
N ALA A 25 2.35 12.14 16.56
CA ALA A 25 3.21 11.75 17.67
C ALA A 25 3.53 10.24 17.67
N GLU A 26 2.64 9.43 17.10
CA GLU A 26 2.77 7.96 17.11
C GLU A 26 3.44 7.39 15.86
N ALA A 27 3.25 8.00 14.68
CA ALA A 27 3.77 7.46 13.43
C ALA A 27 3.93 8.50 12.32
N CYS A 28 4.83 8.23 11.38
CA CYS A 28 4.89 8.91 10.08
C CYS A 28 4.30 8.01 8.99
N LEU A 29 3.50 8.60 8.12
CA LEU A 29 2.90 7.95 6.97
C LEU A 29 3.31 8.68 5.70
N THR A 30 3.69 7.91 4.68
CA THR A 30 4.04 8.41 3.35
C THR A 30 3.07 7.87 2.32
N LEU A 31 2.54 8.75 1.48
CA LEU A 31 1.70 8.40 0.34
C LEU A 31 2.51 8.59 -0.94
N HIS A 32 2.78 7.48 -1.63
CA HIS A 32 3.45 7.46 -2.92
C HIS A 32 2.38 7.29 -4.02
N LEU A 33 2.34 8.22 -4.98
CA LEU A 33 1.37 8.19 -6.08
C LEU A 33 1.89 7.50 -7.35
N GLU A 34 3.15 7.06 -7.35
CA GLU A 34 3.70 6.26 -8.44
C GLU A 34 2.96 4.91 -8.55
N GLU A 35 2.44 4.61 -9.75
CA GLU A 35 1.77 3.33 -10.00
C GLU A 35 2.76 2.16 -9.93
N LYS A 36 2.54 1.26 -8.98
CA LYS A 36 3.35 0.04 -8.79
C LYS A 36 2.46 -1.17 -8.59
N HIS A 37 2.96 -2.35 -8.93
CA HIS A 37 2.38 -3.60 -8.43
C HIS A 37 2.58 -3.70 -6.91
N PHE A 38 1.69 -4.41 -6.24
CA PHE A 38 1.69 -4.58 -4.78
C PHE A 38 3.07 -4.94 -4.21
N GLU A 39 3.76 -5.92 -4.81
CA GLU A 39 5.08 -6.37 -4.36
C GLU A 39 6.13 -5.24 -4.41
N LYS A 40 6.11 -4.42 -5.46
CA LYS A 40 7.03 -3.28 -5.60
C LYS A 40 6.67 -2.11 -4.69
N ALA A 41 5.39 -1.89 -4.43
CA ALA A 41 4.96 -0.92 -3.42
C ALA A 41 5.41 -1.36 -2.01
N SER A 42 5.23 -2.63 -1.68
CA SER A 42 5.66 -3.23 -0.40
C SER A 42 7.17 -3.14 -0.21
N GLU A 43 7.95 -3.57 -1.21
CA GLU A 43 9.41 -3.46 -1.22
C GLU A 43 9.87 -1.99 -1.04
N GLY A 44 9.21 -1.05 -1.71
CA GLY A 44 9.50 0.38 -1.56
C GLY A 44 9.30 0.88 -0.13
N CYS A 45 8.19 0.52 0.52
CA CYS A 45 7.95 0.89 1.91
C CYS A 45 8.99 0.27 2.87
N ILE A 46 9.36 -0.99 2.65
CA ILE A 46 10.39 -1.70 3.44
C ILE A 46 11.75 -1.03 3.28
N ASN A 47 12.14 -0.69 2.05
CA ASN A 47 13.40 0.00 1.76
C ASN A 47 13.45 1.41 2.37
N ASN A 48 12.30 2.05 2.57
CA ASN A 48 12.16 3.32 3.28
C ASN A 48 12.08 3.17 4.81
N GLY A 49 12.29 1.97 5.36
CA GLY A 49 12.28 1.70 6.80
C GLY A 49 10.89 1.53 7.42
N GLY A 50 9.85 1.36 6.60
CA GLY A 50 8.46 1.17 7.03
C GLY A 50 7.85 -0.11 6.46
N ASN A 51 6.52 -0.15 6.43
CA ASN A 51 5.73 -1.19 5.78
C ASN A 51 4.54 -0.53 5.08
N LEU A 52 3.89 -1.24 4.15
CA LEU A 52 2.57 -0.79 3.70
C LEU A 52 1.64 -0.66 4.90
N VAL A 53 0.83 0.41 4.90
CA VAL A 53 0.00 0.76 6.05
C VAL A 53 -1.04 -0.32 6.36
N THR A 54 -1.26 -0.57 7.63
CA THR A 54 -2.32 -1.47 8.14
C THR A 54 -3.53 -0.68 8.60
N MET A 55 -4.67 -1.35 8.74
CA MET A 55 -5.89 -0.75 9.26
C MET A 55 -6.56 -1.72 10.25
N ARG A 56 -5.92 -1.90 11.41
CA ARG A 56 -6.26 -2.92 12.41
C ARG A 56 -7.25 -2.43 13.47
N ASN A 57 -7.53 -1.13 13.50
CA ASN A 57 -8.47 -0.50 14.41
C ASN A 57 -8.89 0.87 13.86
N GLU A 58 -9.84 1.51 14.54
CA GLU A 58 -10.37 2.82 14.13
C GLU A 58 -9.28 3.91 14.17
N ASN A 59 -8.34 3.87 15.12
CA ASN A 59 -7.28 4.89 15.20
C ASN A 59 -6.38 4.84 13.96
N GLU A 60 -5.96 3.65 13.52
CA GLU A 60 -5.19 3.48 12.28
C GLU A 60 -5.98 3.98 11.06
N LEU A 61 -7.30 3.69 10.99
CA LEU A 61 -8.15 4.23 9.92
C LEU A 61 -8.18 5.77 9.94
N GLN A 62 -8.30 6.39 11.10
CA GLN A 62 -8.33 7.85 11.22
C GLN A 62 -6.99 8.48 10.83
N SER A 63 -5.86 7.87 11.18
CA SER A 63 -4.54 8.30 10.70
C SER A 63 -4.45 8.24 9.18
N ILE A 64 -4.90 7.15 8.55
CA ILE A 64 -4.94 7.02 7.08
C ILE A 64 -5.83 8.12 6.47
N LYS A 65 -7.04 8.32 7.00
CA LYS A 65 -7.98 9.35 6.52
C LYS A 65 -7.40 10.76 6.63
N SER A 66 -6.66 11.05 7.69
CA SER A 66 -5.99 12.34 7.88
C SER A 66 -4.97 12.60 6.78
N VAL A 67 -4.10 11.63 6.47
CA VAL A 67 -3.11 11.76 5.38
C VAL A 67 -3.79 11.92 4.03
N LEU A 68 -4.78 11.08 3.73
CA LEU A 68 -5.54 11.18 2.48
C LEU A 68 -6.26 12.52 2.34
N SER A 69 -6.75 13.09 3.44
CA SER A 69 -7.43 14.39 3.45
C SER A 69 -6.45 15.55 3.23
N ALA A 70 -5.28 15.51 3.86
CA ALA A 70 -4.20 16.46 3.60
C ALA A 70 -3.74 16.41 2.14
N ALA A 71 -3.72 15.20 1.59
CA ALA A 71 -3.36 14.94 0.20
C ALA A 71 -4.47 15.34 -0.79
N ALA A 72 -5.75 15.29 -0.41
CA ALA A 72 -6.91 15.58 -1.28
C ALA A 72 -7.03 17.04 -1.77
N GLY A 73 -6.16 17.95 -1.30
CA GLY A 73 -5.94 19.26 -1.93
C GLY A 73 -5.24 19.16 -3.29
N GLU A 74 -4.62 18.00 -3.57
CA GLU A 74 -4.09 17.64 -4.88
C GLU A 74 -5.18 16.89 -5.66
N ASN A 75 -5.65 17.47 -6.77
CA ASN A 75 -6.79 16.98 -7.54
C ASN A 75 -6.68 15.49 -7.97
N ASP A 76 -5.45 14.98 -8.07
CA ASP A 76 -5.15 13.63 -8.58
C ASP A 76 -5.55 12.50 -7.60
N ILE A 77 -5.73 12.79 -6.31
CA ILE A 77 -5.86 11.75 -5.28
C ILE A 77 -7.30 11.30 -5.05
N ARG A 78 -8.28 12.18 -5.30
CA ARG A 78 -9.69 11.94 -4.95
C ARG A 78 -10.33 10.71 -5.62
N ASN A 79 -9.76 10.26 -6.75
CA ASN A 79 -10.25 9.09 -7.49
C ASN A 79 -9.20 7.97 -7.61
N SER A 80 -8.08 8.09 -6.89
CA SER A 80 -6.97 7.14 -6.97
C SER A 80 -7.16 5.97 -6.00
N LYS A 81 -6.64 4.80 -6.39
CA LYS A 81 -6.55 3.62 -5.53
C LYS A 81 -5.13 3.50 -5.02
N VAL A 82 -4.98 3.27 -3.72
CA VAL A 82 -3.68 3.14 -3.06
C VAL A 82 -3.55 1.75 -2.46
N TRP A 83 -2.33 1.21 -2.49
CA TRP A 83 -2.03 -0.06 -1.83
C TRP A 83 -1.98 0.11 -0.32
N ILE A 84 -2.51 -0.88 0.39
CA ILE A 84 -2.37 -1.08 1.84
C ILE A 84 -1.79 -2.47 2.09
N GLY A 85 -1.25 -2.71 3.28
CA GLY A 85 -0.53 -3.95 3.61
C GLY A 85 -1.45 -5.13 3.92
N LEU A 86 -2.39 -5.47 3.04
CA LEU A 86 -3.34 -6.57 3.23
C LEU A 86 -3.23 -7.56 2.06
N GLU A 87 -2.93 -8.82 2.35
CA GLU A 87 -2.71 -9.84 1.33
C GLU A 87 -3.43 -11.17 1.61
N LEU A 88 -3.74 -11.89 0.53
CA LEU A 88 -4.16 -13.29 0.60
C LEU A 88 -2.98 -14.15 0.14
N LEU A 89 -2.45 -14.99 1.03
CA LEU A 89 -1.37 -15.90 0.70
C LEU A 89 -1.79 -16.84 -0.44
N LYS A 90 -0.87 -17.18 -1.35
CA LYS A 90 -1.17 -17.95 -2.58
C LYS A 90 -1.87 -19.29 -2.33
N SER A 91 -1.63 -19.93 -1.19
CA SER A 91 -2.26 -21.20 -0.79
C SER A 91 -3.62 -21.03 -0.12
N ASN A 92 -4.06 -19.80 0.13
CA ASN A 92 -5.29 -19.50 0.85
C ASN A 92 -6.41 -19.16 -0.14
N CYS A 93 -7.64 -19.40 0.31
CA CYS A 93 -8.87 -18.98 -0.34
C CYS A 93 -9.58 -17.93 0.52
N THR A 94 -10.45 -17.14 -0.10
CA THR A 94 -11.31 -16.20 0.62
C THR A 94 -12.42 -16.98 1.29
N ASP A 95 -12.59 -16.79 2.60
CA ASP A 95 -13.57 -17.50 3.43
C ASP A 95 -14.30 -16.51 4.34
N PHE A 96 -15.62 -16.45 4.27
CA PHE A 96 -16.41 -15.47 5.03
C PHE A 96 -16.47 -15.73 6.53
N THR A 97 -16.11 -16.94 6.96
CA THR A 97 -16.08 -17.34 8.36
C THR A 97 -14.79 -16.94 9.06
N LYS A 98 -13.75 -16.59 8.30
CA LYS A 98 -12.43 -16.18 8.83
C LYS A 98 -12.34 -14.67 9.01
N GLU A 99 -11.54 -14.26 10.00
CA GLU A 99 -11.10 -12.87 10.14
C GLU A 99 -10.46 -12.38 8.84
N LEU A 100 -10.72 -11.11 8.50
CA LEU A 100 -10.28 -10.49 7.24
C LEU A 100 -10.61 -11.31 5.98
N ARG A 101 -11.57 -12.24 6.08
CA ARG A 101 -11.95 -13.18 5.03
C ARG A 101 -10.82 -14.08 4.54
N GLY A 102 -9.84 -14.37 5.40
CA GLY A 102 -8.67 -15.19 5.08
C GLY A 102 -7.44 -14.40 4.63
N PHE A 103 -7.56 -13.07 4.48
CA PHE A 103 -6.43 -12.17 4.27
C PHE A 103 -5.66 -11.95 5.59
N ARG A 104 -4.42 -11.47 5.49
CA ARG A 104 -3.56 -11.09 6.63
C ARG A 104 -2.89 -9.76 6.37
N TRP A 105 -2.59 -9.03 7.43
CA TRP A 105 -1.73 -7.85 7.33
C TRP A 105 -0.29 -8.27 7.03
N THR A 106 0.45 -7.45 6.29
CA THR A 106 1.85 -7.71 5.91
C THR A 106 2.85 -7.38 7.02
N SER A 107 2.43 -6.68 8.07
CA SER A 107 3.27 -6.32 9.22
C SER A 107 2.61 -6.72 10.53
N GLU A 108 3.41 -7.09 11.53
CA GLU A 108 2.90 -7.56 12.83
C GLU A 108 2.21 -6.47 13.67
N PRO A 109 1.17 -6.83 14.47
CA PRO A 109 0.39 -8.07 14.38
C PRO A 109 -0.29 -8.26 13.01
N THR A 110 -0.15 -9.47 12.47
CA THR A 110 -0.64 -9.86 11.14
C THR A 110 -2.14 -10.19 11.09
N ASP A 111 -2.79 -10.31 12.24
CA ASP A 111 -4.22 -10.59 12.42
C ASP A 111 -4.97 -9.38 13.01
N SER A 112 -6.28 -9.31 12.73
CA SER A 112 -7.16 -8.32 13.37
C SER A 112 -8.64 -8.66 13.14
N LYS A 113 -9.47 -8.38 14.16
CA LYS A 113 -10.93 -8.43 14.05
C LYS A 113 -11.55 -7.24 13.33
N TYR A 114 -10.85 -6.10 13.28
CA TYR A 114 -11.34 -4.90 12.60
C TYR A 114 -11.40 -5.13 11.10
N SER A 115 -12.48 -4.67 10.45
CA SER A 115 -12.61 -4.75 9.00
C SER A 115 -13.44 -3.59 8.47
N TYR A 116 -12.95 -2.94 7.42
CA TYR A 116 -13.62 -1.79 6.79
C TYR A 116 -13.64 -1.93 5.26
N TRP A 117 -14.24 -3.02 4.79
CA TRP A 117 -14.35 -3.32 3.36
C TRP A 117 -15.44 -2.48 2.69
N ASN A 118 -15.10 -1.68 1.68
CA ASN A 118 -16.10 -1.01 0.83
C ASN A 118 -16.94 -2.04 0.05
N LYS A 119 -16.28 -3.02 -0.58
CA LYS A 119 -16.90 -4.19 -1.19
C LYS A 119 -16.18 -5.44 -0.69
N LYS A 120 -16.94 -6.35 -0.08
CA LYS A 120 -16.41 -7.62 0.45
C LYS A 120 -16.00 -8.55 -0.72
N PRO A 121 -14.84 -9.22 -0.66
CA PRO A 121 -14.46 -10.23 -1.66
C PRO A 121 -15.43 -11.41 -1.63
N LEU A 122 -15.55 -12.11 -2.77
CA LEU A 122 -16.35 -13.33 -2.90
C LEU A 122 -15.61 -14.54 -2.29
N SER A 123 -16.36 -15.53 -1.82
CA SER A 123 -15.77 -16.77 -1.30
C SER A 123 -15.16 -17.53 -2.46
N THR A 124 -13.96 -18.05 -2.26
CA THR A 124 -13.26 -18.86 -3.28
C THR A 124 -12.90 -20.24 -2.77
N CYS A 125 -13.22 -20.56 -1.51
CA CYS A 125 -13.03 -21.90 -1.00
C CYS A 125 -14.09 -22.83 -1.59
N THR A 126 -13.66 -23.95 -2.16
CA THR A 126 -14.53 -25.09 -2.44
C THR A 126 -14.66 -25.91 -1.16
N GLU A 127 -15.85 -26.46 -0.89
CA GLU A 127 -16.04 -27.40 0.22
C GLU A 127 -14.97 -28.51 0.14
N LYS A 128 -14.48 -28.94 1.30
CA LYS A 128 -13.48 -30.02 1.42
C LYS A 128 -14.16 -31.38 1.33
#